data_AF-A0A1L3ZR51-F1
#
_entry.id   AF-A0A1L3ZR51-F1
#
_cell.length_a   1.000
_cell.length_b   1.000
_cell.length_c   1.000
_cell.angle_alpha   90.00
_cell.angle_beta   90.00
_cell.angle_gamma   90.00
#
_symmetry.space_group_name_H-M   'P 1'
#
loop_
_entity.id
_entity.type
_entity.pdbx_description
1 polymer ?
#
loop_
_entity_poly.entity_id
_entity_poly.type
_entity_poly.pdbx_seq_one_letter_code
_entity_poly.pdbx_strand_id
1 'polypeptide(L)'
;MKIIRPATIEAADLTSSVYETAPTAYNGGTTYALDDVVGVTSGTVVSVYQSLQNGNTGNTPASSPLWWVLIGTTYTSYNAGTSYADGDVVLDPTTHHEFESLVGSNVGNALTDTTKWLDLGYSNRWRMFDTLNGSTTSNPESIEVAVDITGRADSVALLGLSGVSVQIKSETVADGVIYDETYGLVFDSGIANWYDYFFEAIQRKTDLVVTDLPIIGNPTITVIVTQPDGTATVGTCVIGQSRAVGGTMYGAKTSILDYSRKTADEFGNYTIVERAFSKRAEFKVVVEAAKVDAVHSMLAEYRATPIVYVGTDDYASTWAFGFYRDFALEVAHRDQSYLSIQIEGLT
;
A
#
# COMPACT_ATOMS: atom_id res chain seq x y z
N MET A 1 -20.56 -10.04 -2.66
CA MET A 1 -19.12 -10.25 -2.84
C MET A 1 -18.69 -9.68 -4.18
N LYS A 2 -17.69 -8.81 -4.14
CA LYS A 2 -16.94 -8.32 -5.29
C LYS A 2 -15.50 -8.79 -5.17
N ILE A 3 -14.82 -8.93 -6.30
CA ILE A 3 -13.36 -9.04 -6.34
C ILE A 3 -12.80 -7.85 -7.10
N ILE A 4 -11.65 -7.33 -6.67
CA ILE A 4 -10.94 -6.26 -7.39
C ILE A 4 -9.67 -6.87 -7.95
N ARG A 5 -9.53 -6.79 -9.28
CA ARG A 5 -8.33 -7.27 -9.97
C ARG A 5 -7.34 -6.12 -10.03
N PRO A 6 -6.11 -6.30 -9.54
CA PRO A 6 -5.07 -5.29 -9.70
C PRO A 6 -4.84 -5.01 -11.19
N ALA A 7 -4.79 -3.74 -11.56
CA ALA A 7 -4.18 -3.31 -12.80
C ALA A 7 -2.67 -3.52 -12.71
N THR A 8 -2.02 -3.75 -13.86
CA THR A 8 -0.56 -3.68 -13.93
C THR A 8 -0.15 -2.22 -13.79
N ILE A 9 0.77 -1.95 -12.87
CA ILE A 9 1.34 -0.62 -12.64
C ILE A 9 2.81 -0.69 -13.02
N GLU A 10 3.20 0.06 -14.05
CA GLU A 10 4.60 0.21 -14.44
C GLU A 10 5.15 1.55 -13.96
N ALA A 11 6.48 1.68 -13.86
CA ALA A 11 7.11 2.90 -13.37
C ALA A 11 6.81 4.13 -14.22
N ALA A 12 6.55 3.94 -15.51
CA ALA A 12 6.17 5.02 -16.42
C ALA A 12 4.76 5.57 -16.16
N ASP A 13 3.89 4.75 -15.55
CA ASP A 13 2.50 5.07 -15.28
C ASP A 13 2.29 5.63 -13.86
N LEU A 14 3.35 5.66 -13.04
CA LEU A 14 3.29 6.02 -11.63
C LEU A 14 3.96 7.38 -11.37
N THR A 15 3.18 8.32 -10.85
CA THR A 15 3.68 9.55 -10.23
C THR A 15 3.43 9.48 -8.73
N SER A 16 4.41 9.84 -7.90
CA SER A 16 4.25 9.81 -6.44
C SER A 16 5.04 10.92 -5.74
N SER A 17 4.49 11.44 -4.65
CA SER A 17 5.18 12.34 -3.71
C SER A 17 6.25 11.62 -2.88
N VAL A 18 6.19 10.29 -2.78
CA VAL A 18 7.21 9.49 -2.09
C VAL A 18 8.43 9.38 -2.99
N TYR A 19 9.58 9.84 -2.51
CA TYR A 19 10.81 9.84 -3.32
C TYR A 19 11.42 8.45 -3.39
N GLU A 20 11.74 8.03 -4.61
CA GLU A 20 12.52 6.83 -4.85
C GLU A 20 13.96 7.20 -5.22
N THR A 21 14.17 7.95 -6.29
CA THR A 21 15.50 8.36 -6.70
C THR A 21 15.93 9.63 -5.97
N ALA A 22 17.22 9.69 -5.61
CA ALA A 22 17.79 10.85 -4.96
C ALA A 22 17.70 12.08 -5.89
N PRO A 23 17.13 13.21 -5.42
CA PRO A 23 17.16 14.47 -6.17
C PRO A 23 18.57 15.06 -6.19
N THR A 24 18.73 16.15 -6.96
CA THR A 24 20.00 16.87 -7.07
C THR A 24 20.55 17.23 -5.69
N ALA A 25 21.85 16.98 -5.48
CA ALA A 25 22.51 17.29 -4.22
C ALA A 25 22.43 18.79 -3.90
N TYR A 26 22.19 19.12 -2.63
CA TYR A 26 22.22 20.51 -2.15
C TYR A 26 23.58 21.18 -2.44
N ASN A 27 23.52 22.42 -2.90
CA ASN A 27 24.67 23.28 -3.14
C ASN A 27 24.40 24.67 -2.56
N GLY A 28 25.19 25.08 -1.56
CA GLY A 28 25.00 26.37 -0.87
C GLY A 28 25.21 27.61 -1.75
N GLY A 29 25.83 27.46 -2.93
CA GLY A 29 25.97 28.54 -3.91
C GLY A 29 24.79 28.70 -4.87
N THR A 30 23.85 27.75 -4.89
CA THR A 30 22.65 27.81 -5.72
C THR A 30 21.55 28.59 -5.00
N THR A 31 20.78 29.37 -5.75
CA THR A 31 19.55 30.01 -5.27
C THR A 31 18.36 29.14 -5.64
N TYR A 32 17.64 28.67 -4.63
CA TYR A 32 16.47 27.83 -4.79
C TYR A 32 15.17 28.64 -4.76
N ALA A 33 14.22 28.28 -5.62
CA ALA A 33 12.87 28.79 -5.61
C ALA A 33 12.03 28.15 -4.48
N LEU A 34 10.80 28.63 -4.31
CA LEU A 34 9.80 27.91 -3.51
C LEU A 34 9.54 26.54 -4.16
N ASP A 35 9.39 25.50 -3.35
CA ASP A 35 9.12 24.11 -3.75
C ASP A 35 10.26 23.38 -4.48
N ASP A 36 11.43 24.02 -4.65
CA ASP A 36 12.63 23.33 -5.15
C ASP A 36 13.06 22.22 -4.19
N VAL A 37 13.47 21.07 -4.75
CA VAL A 37 13.80 19.87 -3.98
C VAL A 37 15.29 19.52 -4.11
N VAL A 38 15.92 19.18 -2.99
CA VAL A 38 17.34 18.81 -2.92
C VAL A 38 17.57 17.58 -2.05
N GLY A 39 18.65 16.86 -2.34
CA GLY A 39 19.12 15.72 -1.56
C GLY A 39 20.30 16.10 -0.67
N VAL A 40 20.30 15.62 0.58
CA VAL A 40 21.46 15.68 1.47
C VAL A 40 21.86 14.26 1.84
N THR A 41 23.03 13.83 1.36
CA THR A 41 23.53 12.47 1.53
C THR A 41 24.38 12.32 2.80
N SER A 42 24.12 11.29 3.60
CA SER A 42 24.94 10.85 4.72
C SER A 42 25.15 9.34 4.63
N GLY A 43 26.38 8.90 4.36
CA GLY A 43 26.64 7.51 3.95
C GLY A 43 25.91 7.22 2.64
N THR A 44 25.05 6.20 2.63
CA THR A 44 24.15 5.91 1.50
C THR A 44 22.73 6.46 1.68
N VAL A 45 22.40 7.02 2.85
CA VAL A 45 21.08 7.59 3.11
C VAL A 45 20.99 8.99 2.50
N VAL A 46 19.90 9.28 1.81
CA VAL A 46 19.61 10.60 1.24
C VAL A 46 18.36 11.16 1.91
N SER A 47 18.52 12.23 2.67
CA SER A 47 17.40 13.03 3.17
C SER A 47 16.94 14.01 2.09
N VAL A 48 15.64 14.03 1.80
CA VAL A 48 15.05 14.85 0.75
C VAL A 48 14.36 16.07 1.36
N TYR A 49 14.75 17.25 0.94
CA TYR A 49 14.24 18.52 1.45
C TYR A 49 13.58 19.35 0.37
N GLN A 50 12.48 20.02 0.72
CA GLN A 50 11.79 21.01 -0.12
C GLN A 50 12.01 22.41 0.44
N SER A 51 12.29 23.36 -0.45
CA SER A 51 12.47 24.76 -0.12
C SER A 51 11.12 25.41 0.21
N LEU A 52 11.03 26.07 1.36
CA LEU A 52 9.81 26.71 1.85
C LEU A 52 9.66 28.17 1.38
N GLN A 53 10.68 28.73 0.72
CA GLN A 53 10.70 30.14 0.31
C GLN A 53 11.49 30.33 -0.98
N ASN A 54 11.09 31.34 -1.78
CA ASN A 54 11.84 31.76 -2.94
C ASN A 54 13.12 32.51 -2.53
N GLY A 55 14.19 32.41 -3.32
CA GLY A 55 15.46 33.10 -3.03
C GLY A 55 16.28 32.44 -1.92
N ASN A 56 16.08 31.15 -1.69
CA ASN A 56 16.78 30.39 -0.66
C ASN A 56 18.22 30.11 -1.11
N THR A 57 19.19 30.86 -0.58
CA THR A 57 20.62 30.72 -0.90
C THR A 57 21.43 30.57 0.39
N GLY A 58 22.36 29.61 0.41
CA GLY A 58 23.28 29.42 1.54
C GLY A 58 22.67 28.86 2.84
N ASN A 59 21.35 28.66 2.92
CA ASN A 59 20.72 28.02 4.07
C ASN A 59 20.90 26.50 3.97
N THR A 60 21.58 25.89 4.94
CA THR A 60 21.81 24.44 4.98
C THR A 60 20.55 23.71 5.45
N PRO A 61 20.05 22.68 4.74
CA PRO A 61 18.73 22.09 5.00
C PRO A 61 18.46 21.64 6.44
N ALA A 62 19.32 20.80 7.00
CA ALA A 62 19.12 20.23 8.34
C ALA A 62 19.17 21.26 9.49
N SER A 63 19.73 22.45 9.26
CA SER A 63 19.89 23.49 10.28
C SER A 63 19.02 24.73 10.06
N SER A 64 18.23 24.77 8.98
CA SER A 64 17.46 25.95 8.58
C SER A 64 15.97 25.59 8.35
N PRO A 65 15.22 25.22 9.41
CA PRO A 65 13.84 24.71 9.30
C PRO A 65 12.81 25.75 8.82
N LEU A 66 13.16 27.05 8.82
CA LEU A 66 12.32 28.09 8.22
C LEU A 66 12.44 28.17 6.69
N TRP A 67 13.46 27.50 6.14
CA TRP A 67 13.80 27.53 4.71
C TRP A 67 13.63 26.18 4.06
N TRP A 68 13.69 25.10 4.83
CA TRP A 68 13.64 23.73 4.33
C TRP A 68 12.73 22.88 5.21
N VAL A 69 11.94 22.02 4.58
CA VAL A 69 11.19 20.95 5.24
C VAL A 69 11.68 19.60 4.74
N LEU A 70 11.84 18.63 5.64
CA LEU A 70 12.14 17.25 5.28
C LEU A 70 10.87 16.58 4.76
N ILE A 71 10.89 16.11 3.53
CA ILE A 71 9.71 15.54 2.85
C ILE A 71 9.88 14.05 2.54
N GLY A 72 11.02 13.46 2.88
CA GLY A 72 11.25 12.03 2.71
C GLY A 72 12.70 11.63 2.88
N THR A 73 12.93 10.32 2.82
CA THR A 73 14.26 9.71 2.82
C THR A 73 14.31 8.62 1.76
N THR A 74 15.45 8.50 1.10
CA THR A 74 15.74 7.40 0.17
C THR A 74 17.20 6.99 0.29
N TYR A 75 17.69 6.14 -0.61
CA TYR A 75 19.07 5.68 -0.69
C TYR A 75 19.73 6.11 -1.99
N THR A 76 21.06 6.24 -1.94
CA THR A 76 21.86 6.41 -3.16
C THR A 76 21.71 5.20 -4.06
N SER A 77 21.60 5.42 -5.37
CA SER A 77 21.59 4.31 -6.33
C SER A 77 22.91 3.54 -6.29
N TYR A 78 22.84 2.22 -6.45
CA TYR A 78 24.02 1.36 -6.52
C TYR A 78 24.99 1.84 -7.60
N ASN A 79 26.27 1.92 -7.25
CA ASN A 79 27.36 2.27 -8.14
C ASN A 79 28.53 1.33 -7.89
N ALA A 80 28.92 0.57 -8.92
CA ALA A 80 30.00 -0.41 -8.85
C ALA A 80 31.37 0.20 -8.48
N GLY A 81 31.57 1.50 -8.69
CA GLY A 81 32.79 2.22 -8.31
C GLY A 81 32.84 2.68 -6.85
N THR A 82 31.73 2.59 -6.12
CA THR A 82 31.64 3.00 -4.70
C THR A 82 32.01 1.84 -3.78
N SER A 83 32.69 2.16 -2.68
CA SER A 83 32.96 1.21 -1.58
C SER A 83 31.91 1.37 -0.50
N TYR A 84 31.09 0.35 -0.31
CA TYR A 84 30.06 0.32 0.73
C TYR A 84 30.59 -0.33 2.02
N ALA A 85 30.20 0.22 3.16
CA ALA A 85 30.41 -0.38 4.47
C ALA A 85 29.44 -1.54 4.72
N ASP A 86 29.67 -2.29 5.79
CA ASP A 86 28.70 -3.26 6.29
C ASP A 86 27.47 -2.51 6.82
N GLY A 87 26.26 -2.95 6.43
CA GLY A 87 24.99 -2.31 6.74
C GLY A 87 24.61 -1.10 5.86
N ASP A 88 25.44 -0.70 4.90
CA ASP A 88 25.07 0.34 3.92
C ASP A 88 23.94 -0.17 3.01
N VAL A 89 22.90 0.64 2.82
CA VAL A 89 21.76 0.31 1.95
C VAL A 89 21.80 1.10 0.66
N VAL A 90 21.58 0.44 -0.48
CA VAL A 90 21.56 1.07 -1.81
C VAL A 90 20.26 0.76 -2.55
N LEU A 91 19.88 1.64 -3.47
CA LEU A 91 18.72 1.47 -4.35
C LEU A 91 19.14 0.92 -5.71
N ASP A 92 18.42 -0.07 -6.25
CA ASP A 92 18.39 -0.35 -7.69
C ASP A 92 17.13 0.27 -8.31
N PRO A 93 17.24 1.38 -9.04
CA PRO A 93 16.08 2.03 -9.66
C PRO A 93 15.50 1.24 -10.84
N THR A 94 16.15 0.16 -11.29
CA THR A 94 15.66 -0.69 -12.38
C THR A 94 14.65 -1.72 -11.89
N THR A 95 14.96 -2.33 -10.74
CA THR A 95 14.09 -3.33 -10.10
C THR A 95 13.21 -2.72 -9.02
N HIS A 96 13.48 -1.47 -8.63
CA HIS A 96 12.84 -0.76 -7.52
C HIS A 96 13.09 -1.43 -6.17
N HIS A 97 14.22 -2.12 -6.00
CA HIS A 97 14.58 -2.83 -4.77
C HIS A 97 15.68 -2.11 -3.99
N GLU A 98 15.68 -2.29 -2.67
CA GLU A 98 16.70 -1.82 -1.75
C GLU A 98 17.58 -3.00 -1.30
N PHE A 99 18.89 -2.80 -1.22
CA PHE A 99 19.84 -3.85 -0.87
C PHE A 99 20.77 -3.39 0.25
N GLU A 100 20.92 -4.21 1.30
CA GLU A 100 21.85 -3.98 2.40
C GLU A 100 23.17 -4.73 2.15
N SER A 101 24.29 -4.04 2.28
CA SER A 101 25.62 -4.64 2.17
C SER A 101 25.91 -5.49 3.41
N LEU A 102 26.25 -6.76 3.20
CA LEU A 102 26.57 -7.75 4.25
C LEU A 102 28.07 -7.81 4.59
N VAL A 103 28.89 -6.98 3.94
CA VAL A 103 30.34 -6.92 4.16
C VAL A 103 30.84 -5.49 4.09
N GLY A 104 31.91 -5.20 4.83
CA GLY A 104 32.66 -3.95 4.68
C GLY A 104 33.51 -3.92 3.40
N SER A 105 33.77 -2.70 2.90
CA SER A 105 34.53 -2.46 1.67
C SER A 105 33.97 -3.21 0.45
N ASN A 106 32.64 -3.29 0.35
CA ASN A 106 31.94 -3.92 -0.75
C ASN A 106 32.03 -3.03 -1.99
N VAL A 107 32.86 -3.43 -2.96
CA VAL A 107 33.12 -2.67 -4.20
C VAL A 107 32.85 -3.57 -5.40
N GLY A 108 32.06 -3.09 -6.36
CA GLY A 108 31.85 -3.74 -7.67
C GLY A 108 31.08 -5.06 -7.66
N ASN A 109 30.65 -5.56 -6.50
CA ASN A 109 29.87 -6.81 -6.42
C ASN A 109 28.43 -6.57 -6.88
N ALA A 110 27.95 -7.39 -7.81
CA ALA A 110 26.58 -7.31 -8.30
C ALA A 110 25.56 -7.52 -7.18
N LEU A 111 24.43 -6.82 -7.26
CA LEU A 111 23.32 -6.92 -6.29
C LEU A 111 22.71 -8.33 -6.21
N THR A 112 22.93 -9.17 -7.23
CA THR A 112 22.52 -10.58 -7.24
C THR A 112 23.42 -11.50 -6.39
N ASP A 113 24.58 -11.02 -5.92
CA ASP A 113 25.45 -11.78 -5.04
C ASP A 113 24.92 -11.76 -3.60
N THR A 114 24.11 -12.76 -3.27
CA THR A 114 23.51 -12.96 -1.94
C THR A 114 24.51 -13.14 -0.78
N THR A 115 25.80 -13.33 -1.07
CA THR A 115 26.85 -13.36 -0.03
C THR A 115 27.36 -11.97 0.33
N LYS A 116 27.00 -10.96 -0.47
CA LYS A 116 27.43 -9.56 -0.35
C LYS A 116 26.28 -8.61 -0.13
N TRP A 117 25.11 -8.94 -0.67
CA TRP A 117 23.92 -8.11 -0.62
C TRP A 117 22.75 -8.92 -0.09
N LEU A 118 22.03 -8.33 0.86
CA LEU A 118 20.71 -8.78 1.28
C LEU A 118 19.67 -7.93 0.55
N ASP A 119 18.80 -8.56 -0.22
CA ASP A 119 17.63 -7.90 -0.79
C ASP A 119 16.61 -7.61 0.33
N LEU A 120 16.32 -6.33 0.55
CA LEU A 120 15.33 -5.87 1.53
C LEU A 120 13.91 -5.78 0.93
N GLY A 121 13.77 -6.05 -0.37
CA GLY A 121 12.54 -5.93 -1.13
C GLY A 121 12.37 -4.55 -1.75
N TYR A 122 11.12 -4.19 -2.05
CA TYR A 122 10.79 -2.95 -2.75
C TYR A 122 11.18 -1.68 -1.97
N SER A 123 11.55 -0.65 -2.74
CA SER A 123 11.85 0.68 -2.23
C SER A 123 10.61 1.30 -1.60
N ASN A 124 10.81 2.24 -0.67
CA ASN A 124 9.70 2.82 0.11
C ASN A 124 8.50 3.27 -0.76
N ARG A 125 8.74 3.83 -1.96
CA ARG A 125 7.69 4.19 -2.93
C ARG A 125 6.84 3.01 -3.39
N TRP A 126 7.45 1.86 -3.63
CA TRP A 126 6.83 0.69 -4.26
C TRP A 126 6.25 -0.33 -3.27
N ARG A 127 6.57 -0.21 -1.98
CA ARG A 127 6.09 -1.12 -0.92
C ARG A 127 4.56 -1.25 -0.89
N MET A 128 3.80 -0.19 -1.12
CA MET A 128 2.32 -0.26 -1.20
C MET A 128 1.79 -1.09 -2.37
N PHE A 129 2.60 -1.35 -3.40
CA PHE A 129 2.24 -2.21 -4.53
C PHE A 129 2.86 -3.61 -4.41
N ASP A 130 3.59 -3.88 -3.32
CA ASP A 130 4.10 -5.21 -3.03
C ASP A 130 2.92 -6.16 -2.80
N THR A 131 2.93 -7.27 -3.54
CA THR A 131 1.87 -8.27 -3.51
C THR A 131 2.17 -9.42 -2.56
N LEU A 132 3.36 -9.46 -1.97
CA LEU A 132 3.86 -10.63 -1.23
C LEU A 132 4.31 -10.31 0.19
N ASN A 133 4.97 -9.17 0.42
CA ASN A 133 5.38 -8.75 1.76
C ASN A 133 4.48 -7.61 2.23
N GLY A 134 3.92 -7.67 3.44
CA GLY A 134 3.19 -6.54 4.05
C GLY A 134 4.13 -5.43 4.55
N SER A 135 5.07 -5.06 3.69
CA SER A 135 5.82 -3.83 3.80
C SER A 135 4.90 -2.63 3.56
N THR A 136 5.24 -1.48 4.11
CA THR A 136 4.41 -0.28 4.03
C THR A 136 5.18 0.85 3.39
N THR A 137 4.55 1.55 2.45
CA THR A 137 5.02 2.86 2.00
C THR A 137 4.72 3.88 3.09
N SER A 138 5.71 4.72 3.41
CA SER A 138 5.60 5.74 4.45
C SER A 138 6.12 7.08 3.97
N ASN A 139 5.45 8.17 4.34
CA ASN A 139 5.91 9.53 4.04
C ASN A 139 5.45 10.52 5.11
N PRO A 140 6.25 11.53 5.48
CA PRO A 140 5.80 12.59 6.37
C PRO A 140 4.59 13.33 5.79
N GLU A 141 3.60 13.61 6.64
CA GLU A 141 2.40 14.42 6.40
C GLU A 141 1.41 13.92 5.33
N SER A 142 1.87 13.45 4.18
CA SER A 142 1.00 12.96 3.11
C SER A 142 1.70 11.99 2.17
N ILE A 143 0.92 11.07 1.60
CA ILE A 143 1.30 10.24 0.45
C ILE A 143 0.34 10.60 -0.68
N GLU A 144 0.88 11.09 -1.79
CA GLU A 144 0.13 11.33 -3.02
C GLU A 144 0.68 10.43 -4.12
N VAL A 145 -0.22 9.73 -4.79
CA VAL A 145 0.10 8.74 -5.81
C VAL A 145 -0.91 8.87 -6.93
N ALA A 146 -0.45 9.17 -8.13
CA ALA A 146 -1.25 9.15 -9.35
C ALA A 146 -0.80 7.98 -10.24
N VAL A 147 -1.75 7.17 -10.67
CA VAL A 147 -1.50 6.01 -11.54
C VAL A 147 -2.31 6.14 -12.82
N ASP A 148 -1.61 6.13 -13.95
CA ASP A 148 -2.20 6.06 -15.28
C ASP A 148 -2.56 4.61 -15.61
N ILE A 149 -3.85 4.30 -15.64
CA ILE A 149 -4.30 2.92 -15.86
C ILE A 149 -4.49 2.68 -17.35
N THR A 150 -3.81 1.68 -17.91
CA THR A 150 -4.17 1.17 -19.25
C THR A 150 -5.42 0.30 -19.14
N GLY A 151 -6.52 0.70 -19.80
CA GLY A 151 -7.78 -0.05 -19.82
C GLY A 151 -8.87 0.59 -18.98
N ARG A 152 -9.44 -0.13 -18.02
CA ARG A 152 -10.57 0.35 -17.19
C ARG A 152 -10.30 0.04 -15.72
N ALA A 153 -10.54 1.03 -14.87
CA ALA A 153 -10.57 0.88 -13.43
C ALA A 153 -11.82 1.57 -12.88
N ASP A 154 -12.47 0.94 -11.91
CA ASP A 154 -13.66 1.44 -11.22
C ASP A 154 -13.51 1.32 -9.68
N SER A 155 -12.35 0.85 -9.21
CA SER A 155 -12.14 0.47 -7.82
C SER A 155 -10.75 0.80 -7.33
N VAL A 156 -10.69 1.20 -6.06
CA VAL A 156 -9.46 1.45 -5.30
C VAL A 156 -9.62 0.78 -3.94
N ALA A 157 -8.66 -0.07 -3.58
CA ALA A 157 -8.59 -0.71 -2.28
C ALA A 157 -7.26 -0.32 -1.61
N LEU A 158 -7.37 0.25 -0.43
CA LEU A 158 -6.26 0.68 0.40
C LEU A 158 -6.34 -0.07 1.73
N LEU A 159 -5.32 -0.85 2.04
CA LEU A 159 -5.23 -1.66 3.25
C LEU A 159 -4.00 -1.26 4.07
N GLY A 160 -4.08 -1.39 5.39
CA GLY A 160 -2.97 -1.03 6.29
C GLY A 160 -2.65 0.48 6.27
N LEU A 161 -3.70 1.30 6.18
CA LEU A 161 -3.63 2.75 6.20
C LEU A 161 -3.36 3.30 7.62
N SER A 162 -2.49 4.31 7.68
CA SER A 162 -2.41 5.25 8.79
C SER A 162 -2.58 6.65 8.23
N GLY A 163 -3.70 7.29 8.55
CA GLY A 163 -4.09 8.58 8.00
C GLY A 163 -5.30 9.19 8.72
N VAL A 164 -5.53 10.49 8.50
CA VAL A 164 -6.74 11.20 8.93
C VAL A 164 -7.82 11.11 7.85
N SER A 165 -7.44 11.24 6.59
CA SER A 165 -8.34 11.19 5.44
C SER A 165 -7.65 10.62 4.21
N VAL A 166 -8.46 10.07 3.31
CA VAL A 166 -8.04 9.69 1.96
C VAL A 166 -8.89 10.43 0.94
N GLN A 167 -8.27 11.11 0.00
CA GLN A 167 -8.94 11.66 -1.18
C GLN A 167 -8.63 10.77 -2.39
N ILE A 168 -9.66 10.42 -3.14
CA ILE A 168 -9.56 9.64 -4.37
C ILE A 168 -10.10 10.50 -5.50
N LYS A 169 -9.26 10.72 -6.51
CA LYS A 169 -9.62 11.44 -7.74
C LYS A 169 -9.48 10.52 -8.93
N SER A 170 -10.39 10.65 -9.89
CA SER A 170 -10.26 10.03 -11.20
C SER A 170 -10.41 11.10 -12.26
N GLU A 171 -9.45 11.15 -13.17
CA GLU A 171 -9.45 12.08 -14.29
C GLU A 171 -9.06 11.42 -15.60
N THR A 172 -9.38 12.07 -16.71
CA THR A 172 -8.87 11.69 -18.04
C THR A 172 -8.41 12.92 -18.79
N VAL A 173 -7.55 12.73 -19.79
CA VAL A 173 -7.10 13.80 -20.68
C VAL A 173 -8.27 14.47 -21.43
N ALA A 174 -9.35 13.73 -21.72
CA ALA A 174 -10.48 14.23 -22.50
C ALA A 174 -11.47 15.04 -21.65
N ASP A 175 -11.83 14.54 -20.47
CA ASP A 175 -12.94 15.07 -19.67
C ASP A 175 -12.49 15.78 -18.39
N GLY A 176 -11.20 15.76 -18.05
CA GLY A 176 -10.66 16.31 -16.81
C GLY A 176 -11.06 15.48 -15.59
N VAL A 177 -11.23 16.13 -14.43
CA VAL A 177 -11.64 15.48 -13.17
C VAL A 177 -13.11 15.07 -13.23
N ILE A 178 -13.37 13.78 -13.12
CA ILE A 178 -14.71 13.18 -13.21
C ILE A 178 -15.19 12.71 -11.84
N TYR A 179 -14.24 12.35 -10.97
CA TYR A 179 -14.50 11.88 -9.62
C TYR A 179 -13.50 12.54 -8.68
N ASP A 180 -13.99 13.07 -7.56
CA ASP A 180 -13.18 13.64 -6.49
C ASP A 180 -13.97 13.51 -5.19
N GLU A 181 -13.61 12.51 -4.39
CA GLU A 181 -14.24 12.28 -3.09
C GLU A 181 -13.20 12.15 -1.99
N THR A 182 -13.54 12.67 -0.81
CA THR A 182 -12.70 12.61 0.39
C THR A 182 -13.38 11.77 1.47
N TYR A 183 -12.67 10.76 1.94
CA TYR A 183 -13.08 9.81 2.95
C TYR A 183 -12.36 10.09 4.26
N GLY A 184 -13.13 10.34 5.33
CA GLY A 184 -12.59 10.42 6.68
C GLY A 184 -12.25 9.03 7.22
N LEU A 185 -11.03 8.85 7.74
CA LEU A 185 -10.59 7.60 8.37
C LEU A 185 -10.93 7.54 9.86
N VAL A 186 -11.93 8.27 10.33
CA VAL A 186 -12.40 8.15 11.71
C VAL A 186 -13.18 6.85 11.85
N PHE A 187 -12.82 6.03 12.83
CA PHE A 187 -13.55 4.82 13.16
C PHE A 187 -14.83 5.21 13.89
N ASP A 188 -15.97 4.90 13.26
CA ASP A 188 -17.32 5.21 13.74
C ASP A 188 -18.08 3.96 14.23
N SER A 189 -17.54 2.77 13.96
CA SER A 189 -18.11 1.50 14.40
C SER A 189 -17.87 1.29 15.89
N GLY A 190 -18.92 0.92 16.64
CA GLY A 190 -18.85 0.69 18.08
C GLY A 190 -19.40 1.83 18.95
N ILE A 191 -19.65 3.01 18.38
CA ILE A 191 -20.28 4.12 19.10
C ILE A 191 -21.79 3.86 19.21
N ALA A 192 -22.23 3.25 20.31
CA ALA A 192 -23.62 2.82 20.48
C ALA A 192 -24.46 3.83 21.27
N ASN A 193 -23.83 4.74 22.02
CA ASN A 193 -24.54 5.69 22.87
C ASN A 193 -23.76 7.01 23.07
N TRP A 194 -24.41 7.97 23.73
CA TRP A 194 -23.84 9.29 24.03
C TRP A 194 -22.52 9.19 24.81
N TYR A 195 -22.40 8.28 25.77
CA TYR A 195 -21.17 8.11 26.55
C TYR A 195 -20.01 7.66 25.66
N ASP A 196 -20.22 6.66 24.79
CA ASP A 196 -19.17 6.19 23.87
C ASP A 196 -18.69 7.32 22.96
N TYR A 197 -19.63 8.14 22.46
CA TYR A 197 -19.32 9.28 21.60
C TYR A 197 -18.43 10.33 22.28
N PHE A 198 -18.63 10.57 23.59
CA PHE A 198 -17.88 11.60 24.32
C PHE A 198 -16.59 11.09 24.98
N PHE A 199 -16.50 9.79 25.29
CA PHE A 199 -15.43 9.26 26.14
C PHE A 199 -14.58 8.15 25.51
N GLU A 200 -14.98 7.55 24.38
CA GLU A 200 -14.08 6.62 23.70
C GLU A 200 -12.94 7.35 22.98
N ALA A 201 -11.78 6.68 22.93
CA ALA A 201 -10.66 7.18 22.15
C ALA A 201 -10.99 7.10 20.66
N ILE A 202 -10.70 8.18 19.93
CA ILE A 202 -10.88 8.20 18.47
C ILE A 202 -9.93 7.17 17.85
N GLN A 203 -10.48 6.05 17.40
CA GLN A 203 -9.76 5.07 16.59
C GLN A 203 -9.80 5.46 15.12
N ARG A 204 -8.86 4.93 14.33
CA ARG A 204 -8.78 5.18 12.89
C ARG A 204 -9.11 3.93 12.10
N LYS A 205 -9.81 4.10 10.98
CA LYS A 205 -10.01 3.06 9.97
C LYS A 205 -8.65 2.78 9.32
N THR A 206 -8.24 1.52 9.35
CA THR A 206 -6.98 1.08 8.73
C THR A 206 -7.17 0.57 7.31
N ASP A 207 -8.41 0.44 6.85
CA ASP A 207 -8.71 -0.06 5.50
C ASP A 207 -9.82 0.80 4.88
N LEU A 208 -9.73 1.04 3.57
CA LEU A 208 -10.72 1.74 2.76
C LEU A 208 -10.82 1.05 1.40
N VAL A 209 -12.03 0.65 1.00
CA VAL A 209 -12.29 0.09 -0.33
C VAL A 209 -13.45 0.83 -0.97
N VAL A 210 -13.21 1.35 -2.17
CA VAL A 210 -14.19 2.06 -3.00
C VAL A 210 -14.31 1.31 -4.32
N THR A 211 -15.53 1.04 -4.79
CA THR A 211 -15.78 0.15 -5.96
C THR A 211 -16.76 0.72 -6.98
N ASP A 212 -17.13 1.99 -6.81
CA ASP A 212 -18.15 2.70 -7.56
C ASP A 212 -17.59 3.93 -8.28
N LEU A 213 -16.29 3.93 -8.61
CA LEU A 213 -15.72 4.97 -9.46
C LEU A 213 -16.34 4.87 -10.86
N PRO A 214 -16.60 6.00 -11.54
CA PRO A 214 -17.08 6.01 -12.91
C PRO A 214 -16.19 5.20 -13.87
N ILE A 215 -16.76 4.17 -14.51
CA ILE A 215 -16.00 3.27 -15.39
C ILE A 215 -15.68 3.90 -16.74
N ILE A 216 -14.47 4.41 -16.87
CA ILE A 216 -13.97 5.06 -18.09
C ILE A 216 -12.71 4.37 -18.61
N GLY A 217 -12.38 4.67 -19.87
CA GLY A 217 -11.16 4.17 -20.50
C GLY A 217 -9.97 5.05 -20.15
N ASN A 218 -8.85 4.42 -19.80
CA ASN A 218 -7.58 5.03 -19.46
C ASN A 218 -7.65 6.18 -18.43
N PRO A 219 -8.21 5.95 -17.23
CA PRO A 219 -8.22 6.95 -16.17
C PRO A 219 -6.84 7.11 -15.52
N THR A 220 -6.52 8.34 -15.12
CA THR A 220 -5.52 8.62 -14.10
C THR A 220 -6.22 8.61 -12.75
N ILE A 221 -5.85 7.69 -11.87
CA ILE A 221 -6.40 7.59 -10.51
C ILE A 221 -5.38 8.14 -9.54
N THR A 222 -5.76 9.22 -8.84
CA THR A 222 -4.93 9.87 -7.84
C THR A 222 -5.47 9.57 -6.44
N VAL A 223 -4.62 8.98 -5.60
CA VAL A 223 -4.89 8.70 -4.19
C VAL A 223 -4.02 9.60 -3.34
N ILE A 224 -4.64 10.36 -2.45
CA ILE A 224 -3.98 11.26 -1.52
C ILE A 224 -4.35 10.84 -0.10
N VAL A 225 -3.39 10.31 0.65
CA VAL A 225 -3.53 9.98 2.08
C VAL A 225 -2.89 11.10 2.88
N THR A 226 -3.66 11.72 3.78
CA THR A 226 -3.19 12.86 4.59
C THR A 226 -3.15 12.50 6.07
N GLN A 227 -2.02 12.78 6.71
CA GLN A 227 -1.76 12.60 8.13
C GLN A 227 -0.98 13.82 8.66
N PRO A 228 -1.66 14.95 8.94
CA PRO A 228 -1.00 16.15 9.44
C PRO A 228 -0.20 15.87 10.71
N ASP A 229 0.98 16.47 10.83
CA ASP A 229 1.90 16.33 11.98
C ASP A 229 2.32 14.88 12.30
N GLY A 230 2.19 13.96 11.35
CA GLY A 230 2.54 12.56 11.50
C GLY A 230 3.12 11.94 10.23
N THR A 231 3.21 10.62 10.22
CA THR A 231 3.63 9.85 9.04
C THR A 231 2.43 9.14 8.46
N ALA A 232 2.09 9.46 7.21
CA ALA A 232 1.11 8.70 6.45
C ALA A 232 1.74 7.36 6.06
N THR A 233 0.97 6.27 6.19
CA THR A 233 1.42 4.95 5.75
C THR A 233 0.34 4.24 4.94
N VAL A 234 0.76 3.46 3.95
CA VAL A 234 -0.10 2.60 3.14
C VAL A 234 0.57 1.23 3.02
N GLY A 235 -0.12 0.17 3.44
CA GLY A 235 0.39 -1.20 3.32
C GLY A 235 0.14 -1.80 1.95
N THR A 236 -1.09 -1.72 1.45
CA THR A 236 -1.42 -2.23 0.12
C THR A 236 -2.36 -1.28 -0.60
N CYS A 237 -2.00 -0.89 -1.82
CA CYS A 237 -2.80 -0.10 -2.74
C CYS A 237 -3.09 -0.95 -3.98
N VAL A 238 -4.37 -1.30 -4.16
CA VAL A 238 -4.84 -2.02 -5.35
C VAL A 238 -5.82 -1.13 -6.09
N ILE A 239 -5.42 -0.72 -7.29
CA ILE A 239 -6.28 0.00 -8.23
C ILE A 239 -6.63 -0.97 -9.35
N GLY A 240 -7.90 -1.00 -9.74
CA GLY A 240 -8.30 -1.79 -10.90
C GLY A 240 -9.79 -1.95 -11.06
N GLN A 241 -10.20 -3.04 -11.68
CA GLN A 241 -11.60 -3.30 -12.03
C GLN A 241 -12.24 -4.29 -11.06
N SER A 242 -13.36 -3.88 -10.46
CA SER A 242 -14.23 -4.76 -9.69
C SER A 242 -15.00 -5.71 -10.60
N ARG A 243 -15.28 -6.90 -10.07
CA ARG A 243 -16.25 -7.81 -10.65
C ARG A 243 -17.15 -8.34 -9.55
N ALA A 244 -18.45 -8.08 -9.69
CA ALA A 244 -19.45 -8.67 -8.83
C ALA A 244 -19.55 -10.18 -9.10
N VAL A 245 -19.29 -10.98 -8.06
CA VAL A 245 -19.40 -12.45 -8.12
C VAL A 245 -20.82 -12.89 -7.78
N GLY A 246 -21.44 -12.23 -6.80
CA GLY A 246 -22.78 -12.55 -6.32
C GLY A 246 -23.11 -11.86 -5.00
N GLY A 247 -24.28 -12.16 -4.43
CA GLY A 247 -24.72 -11.61 -3.14
C GLY A 247 -24.15 -12.42 -1.98
N THR A 248 -23.49 -11.77 -1.01
CA THR A 248 -22.96 -12.46 0.18
C THR A 248 -24.12 -12.77 1.14
N MET A 249 -24.24 -14.03 1.56
CA MET A 249 -25.24 -14.44 2.53
C MET A 249 -24.81 -14.09 3.96
N TYR A 250 -25.79 -13.90 4.85
CA TYR A 250 -25.54 -13.82 6.29
C TYR A 250 -24.84 -15.08 6.81
N GLY A 251 -24.03 -14.91 7.86
CA GLY A 251 -23.18 -15.98 8.41
C GLY A 251 -21.75 -15.99 7.85
N ALA A 252 -21.33 -14.92 7.19
CA ALA A 252 -19.92 -14.68 6.89
C ALA A 252 -19.08 -14.74 8.17
N LYS A 253 -17.93 -15.41 8.12
CA LYS A 253 -16.99 -15.48 9.24
C LYS A 253 -15.74 -14.71 8.89
N THR A 254 -15.30 -13.87 9.82
CA THR A 254 -14.03 -13.15 9.73
C THR A 254 -13.19 -13.52 10.96
N SER A 255 -11.90 -13.74 10.75
CA SER A 255 -10.96 -14.21 11.77
C SER A 255 -9.53 -13.80 11.40
N ILE A 256 -8.59 -14.07 12.29
CA ILE A 256 -7.15 -13.86 12.05
C ILE A 256 -6.39 -15.17 12.29
N LEU A 257 -5.30 -15.37 11.55
CA LEU A 257 -4.29 -16.38 11.82
C LEU A 257 -3.06 -15.68 12.40
N ASP A 258 -2.83 -15.86 13.70
CA ASP A 258 -1.74 -15.24 14.46
C ASP A 258 -0.46 -16.12 14.38
N TYR A 259 0.64 -15.56 13.87
CA TYR A 259 1.93 -16.26 13.80
C TYR A 259 2.82 -16.04 15.04
N SER A 260 2.31 -15.34 16.06
CA SER A 260 3.02 -15.04 17.30
C SER A 260 3.40 -16.29 18.07
N ARG A 261 4.58 -16.25 18.71
CA ARG A 261 5.07 -17.34 19.55
C ARG A 261 4.76 -17.06 21.02
N LYS A 262 4.00 -17.95 21.67
CA LYS A 262 3.65 -17.86 23.08
C LYS A 262 4.29 -19.05 23.81
N THR A 263 5.39 -18.83 24.52
CA THR A 263 6.14 -19.88 25.23
C THR A 263 6.05 -19.68 26.73
N ALA A 264 5.64 -20.70 27.46
CA ALA A 264 5.70 -20.72 28.92
C ALA A 264 7.06 -21.24 29.41
N ASP A 265 7.61 -20.63 30.46
CA ASP A 265 8.73 -21.16 31.20
C ASP A 265 8.30 -22.28 32.17
N GLU A 266 9.26 -22.92 32.84
CA GLU A 266 9.03 -24.01 33.80
C GLU A 266 8.25 -23.55 35.06
N PHE A 267 8.12 -22.23 35.27
CA PHE A 267 7.40 -21.62 36.38
C PHE A 267 6.01 -21.08 35.97
N GLY A 268 5.61 -21.25 34.70
CA GLY A 268 4.32 -20.82 34.17
C GLY A 268 4.26 -19.36 33.69
N ASN A 269 5.39 -18.64 33.62
CA ASN A 269 5.43 -17.30 33.01
C ASN A 269 5.51 -17.42 31.49
N TYR A 270 4.67 -16.66 30.79
CA TYR A 270 4.66 -16.63 29.33
C TYR A 270 5.58 -15.53 28.80
N THR A 271 6.49 -15.91 27.90
CA THR A 271 7.14 -14.96 26.98
C THR A 271 6.36 -14.98 25.67
N ILE A 272 5.82 -13.82 25.29
CA ILE A 272 5.05 -13.62 24.07
C ILE A 272 5.92 -12.82 23.11
N VAL A 273 6.20 -13.39 21.95
CA VAL A 273 6.83 -12.69 20.83
C VAL A 273 5.76 -12.50 19.77
N GLU A 274 5.26 -11.27 19.68
CA GLU A 274 4.28 -10.86 18.68
C GLU A 274 4.89 -10.92 17.27
N ARG A 275 4.12 -11.44 16.31
CA ARG A 275 4.48 -11.49 14.89
C ARG A 275 3.30 -11.04 14.03
N ALA A 276 3.52 -10.97 12.73
CA ALA A 276 2.47 -10.72 11.76
C ALA A 276 1.28 -11.69 11.92
N PHE A 277 0.11 -11.28 11.44
CA PHE A 277 -1.09 -12.09 11.42
C PHE A 277 -1.79 -11.93 10.06
N SER A 278 -2.38 -12.99 9.52
CA SER A 278 -3.16 -12.90 8.28
C SER A 278 -4.66 -12.83 8.55
N LYS A 279 -5.37 -12.00 7.80
CA LYS A 279 -6.84 -11.98 7.83
C LYS A 279 -7.38 -13.23 7.15
N ARG A 280 -8.40 -13.86 7.73
CA ARG A 280 -9.10 -14.99 7.13
C ARG A 280 -10.58 -14.73 7.09
N ALA A 281 -11.19 -14.94 5.92
CA ALA A 281 -12.62 -14.79 5.73
C ALA A 281 -13.23 -16.03 5.08
N GLU A 282 -14.44 -16.39 5.52
CA GLU A 282 -15.25 -17.45 4.92
C GLU A 282 -16.60 -16.87 4.51
N PHE A 283 -16.91 -16.97 3.23
CA PHE A 283 -18.14 -16.44 2.66
C PHE A 283 -18.96 -17.54 2.01
N LYS A 284 -20.29 -17.43 2.18
CA LYS A 284 -21.26 -18.12 1.32
C LYS A 284 -21.92 -17.07 0.43
N VAL A 285 -21.81 -17.25 -0.88
CA VAL A 285 -22.24 -16.28 -1.89
C VAL A 285 -23.29 -16.92 -2.79
N VAL A 286 -24.39 -16.21 -3.02
CA VAL A 286 -25.41 -16.60 -4.01
C VAL A 286 -24.95 -16.14 -5.38
N VAL A 287 -24.77 -17.09 -6.29
CA VAL A 287 -24.38 -16.86 -7.68
C VAL A 287 -25.57 -17.20 -8.57
N GLU A 288 -25.84 -16.36 -9.56
CA GLU A 288 -26.86 -16.62 -10.57
C GLU A 288 -26.44 -17.83 -11.43
N ALA A 289 -27.38 -18.74 -11.72
CA ALA A 289 -27.08 -19.99 -12.43
C ALA A 289 -26.36 -19.76 -13.78
N ALA A 290 -26.71 -18.69 -14.50
CA ALA A 290 -26.09 -18.32 -15.77
C ALA A 290 -24.61 -17.90 -15.65
N LYS A 291 -24.15 -17.56 -14.44
CA LYS A 291 -22.79 -17.05 -14.17
C LYS A 291 -21.88 -18.09 -13.54
N VAL A 292 -22.37 -19.30 -13.22
CA VAL A 292 -21.61 -20.34 -12.51
C VAL A 292 -20.30 -20.68 -13.23
N ASP A 293 -20.37 -21.01 -14.52
CA ASP A 293 -19.18 -21.40 -15.31
C ASP A 293 -18.20 -20.22 -15.48
N ALA A 294 -18.73 -19.00 -15.61
CA ALA A 294 -17.94 -17.79 -15.73
C ALA A 294 -17.21 -17.46 -14.42
N VAL A 295 -17.87 -17.63 -13.27
CA VAL A 295 -17.26 -17.46 -11.94
C VAL A 295 -16.22 -18.54 -11.68
N HIS A 296 -16.52 -19.80 -12.00
CA HIS A 296 -15.56 -20.90 -11.86
C HIS A 296 -14.29 -20.64 -12.68
N SER A 297 -14.44 -20.33 -13.96
CA SER A 297 -13.30 -20.07 -14.87
C SER A 297 -12.46 -18.88 -14.39
N MET A 298 -13.11 -17.82 -13.93
CA MET A 298 -12.43 -16.63 -13.39
C MET A 298 -11.67 -16.95 -12.09
N LEU A 299 -12.26 -17.68 -11.14
CA LEU A 299 -11.54 -18.07 -9.92
C LEU A 299 -10.35 -19.00 -10.25
N ALA A 300 -10.50 -19.89 -11.23
CA ALA A 300 -9.41 -20.77 -11.68
C ALA A 300 -8.24 -20.00 -12.32
N GLU A 301 -8.53 -18.89 -13.02
CA GLU A 301 -7.53 -17.97 -13.57
C GLU A 301 -6.69 -17.34 -12.46
N TYR A 302 -7.33 -16.82 -11.41
CA TYR A 302 -6.67 -16.15 -10.28
C TYR A 302 -6.24 -17.08 -9.13
N ARG A 303 -6.09 -18.38 -9.38
CA ARG A 303 -5.76 -19.37 -8.32
C ARG A 303 -4.46 -19.14 -7.57
N ALA A 304 -3.52 -18.41 -8.19
CA ALA A 304 -2.19 -18.15 -7.65
C ALA A 304 -1.81 -16.66 -7.75
N THR A 305 -2.79 -15.78 -7.93
CA THR A 305 -2.58 -14.34 -8.06
C THR A 305 -3.34 -13.64 -6.94
N PRO A 306 -2.65 -12.90 -6.06
CA PRO A 306 -3.31 -12.15 -5.01
C PRO A 306 -4.26 -11.10 -5.56
N ILE A 307 -5.49 -11.08 -5.07
CA ILE A 307 -6.51 -10.09 -5.44
C ILE A 307 -7.24 -9.62 -4.17
N VAL A 308 -7.98 -8.52 -4.28
CA VAL A 308 -8.81 -8.05 -3.16
C VAL A 308 -10.17 -8.72 -3.24
N TYR A 309 -10.57 -9.34 -2.13
CA TYR A 309 -11.91 -9.87 -1.93
C TYR A 309 -12.69 -8.93 -1.03
N VAL A 310 -13.87 -8.53 -1.49
CA VAL A 310 -14.80 -7.65 -0.77
C VAL A 310 -16.06 -8.45 -0.48
N GLY A 311 -16.22 -8.92 0.76
CA GLY A 311 -17.42 -9.63 1.19
C GLY A 311 -18.65 -8.73 1.10
N THR A 312 -18.62 -7.59 1.79
CA THR A 312 -19.62 -6.53 1.71
C THR A 312 -18.95 -5.17 1.87
N ASP A 313 -19.60 -4.12 1.39
CA ASP A 313 -19.09 -2.74 1.46
C ASP A 313 -19.24 -2.16 2.89
N ASP A 314 -20.08 -2.76 3.75
CA ASP A 314 -20.37 -2.25 5.10
C ASP A 314 -19.33 -2.63 6.16
N TYR A 315 -18.61 -3.74 5.96
CA TYR A 315 -17.73 -4.32 6.99
C TYR A 315 -16.31 -4.49 6.45
N ALA A 316 -15.40 -3.61 6.90
CA ALA A 316 -13.98 -3.66 6.55
C ALA A 316 -13.29 -4.98 6.97
N SER A 317 -13.82 -5.67 7.99
CA SER A 317 -13.34 -7.00 8.39
C SER A 317 -13.53 -8.07 7.30
N THR A 318 -14.39 -7.81 6.31
CA THR A 318 -14.63 -8.69 5.16
C THR A 318 -13.75 -8.35 3.95
N TRP A 319 -12.91 -7.31 4.06
CA TRP A 319 -11.97 -6.92 3.02
C TRP A 319 -10.62 -7.58 3.29
N ALA A 320 -10.16 -8.38 2.33
CA ALA A 320 -8.90 -9.09 2.43
C ALA A 320 -8.19 -9.07 1.08
N PHE A 321 -6.92 -8.71 1.09
CA PHE A 321 -6.00 -8.90 -0.03
C PHE A 321 -5.23 -10.20 0.19
N GLY A 322 -5.28 -11.09 -0.79
CA GLY A 322 -4.61 -12.39 -0.71
C GLY A 322 -5.17 -13.36 -1.73
N PHE A 323 -5.20 -14.65 -1.37
CA PHE A 323 -5.66 -15.72 -2.26
C PHE A 323 -6.81 -16.50 -1.61
N TYR A 324 -7.58 -17.22 -2.43
CA TYR A 324 -8.50 -18.22 -1.89
C TYR A 324 -7.76 -19.51 -1.59
N ARG A 325 -8.01 -20.09 -0.41
CA ARG A 325 -7.50 -21.42 -0.05
C ARG A 325 -8.29 -22.52 -0.75
N ASP A 326 -9.60 -22.37 -0.80
CA ASP A 326 -10.52 -23.32 -1.42
C ASP A 326 -11.82 -22.62 -1.83
N PHE A 327 -12.45 -23.11 -2.90
CA PHE A 327 -13.79 -22.70 -3.29
C PHE A 327 -14.61 -23.90 -3.80
N ALA A 328 -15.88 -23.92 -3.44
CA ALA A 328 -16.83 -24.94 -3.87
C ALA A 328 -18.09 -24.28 -4.43
N LEU A 329 -18.48 -24.67 -5.64
CA LEU A 329 -19.73 -24.26 -6.29
C LEU A 329 -20.75 -25.39 -6.21
N GLU A 330 -21.84 -25.14 -5.51
CA GLU A 330 -22.99 -26.04 -5.38
C GLU A 330 -24.12 -25.54 -6.27
N VAL A 331 -24.45 -26.33 -7.30
CA VAL A 331 -25.62 -26.08 -8.17
C VAL A 331 -26.89 -26.56 -7.45
N ALA A 332 -27.31 -25.79 -6.44
CA ALA A 332 -28.38 -26.17 -5.53
C ALA A 332 -29.79 -25.97 -6.13
N HIS A 333 -29.99 -24.92 -6.92
CA HIS A 333 -31.29 -24.57 -7.49
C HIS A 333 -31.18 -24.26 -8.99
N ARG A 334 -32.34 -24.23 -9.66
CA ARG A 334 -32.43 -23.95 -11.10
C ARG A 334 -31.88 -22.56 -11.47
N ASP A 335 -32.18 -21.56 -10.66
CA ASP A 335 -31.88 -20.15 -10.95
C ASP A 335 -30.73 -19.59 -10.07
N GLN A 336 -30.37 -20.32 -9.01
CA GLN A 336 -29.36 -19.90 -8.04
C GLN A 336 -28.44 -21.07 -7.66
N SER A 337 -27.16 -20.76 -7.51
CA SER A 337 -26.14 -21.67 -7.01
C SER A 337 -25.42 -21.03 -5.82
N TYR A 338 -24.83 -21.83 -4.97
CA TYR A 338 -24.08 -21.36 -3.81
C TYR A 338 -22.58 -21.53 -4.04
N LEU A 339 -21.83 -20.45 -3.83
CA LEU A 339 -20.38 -20.46 -3.77
C LEU A 339 -19.96 -20.38 -2.31
N SER A 340 -19.23 -21.39 -1.83
CA SER A 340 -18.50 -21.31 -0.57
C SER A 340 -17.04 -21.03 -0.88
N ILE A 341 -16.48 -19.98 -0.29
CA ILE A 341 -15.09 -19.58 -0.53
C ILE A 341 -14.40 -19.25 0.79
N GLN A 342 -13.17 -19.72 0.94
CA GLN A 342 -12.29 -19.39 2.06
C GLN A 342 -11.10 -18.59 1.56
N ILE A 343 -10.92 -17.40 2.12
CA ILE A 343 -9.89 -16.43 1.74
C ILE A 343 -8.85 -16.37 2.85
N GLU A 344 -7.59 -16.35 2.43
CA GLU A 344 -6.43 -16.14 3.28
C GLU A 344 -5.68 -14.90 2.81
N GLY A 345 -5.56 -13.93 3.71
CA GLY A 345 -4.88 -12.67 3.46
C GLY A 345 -3.36 -12.85 3.46
N LEU A 346 -2.69 -11.98 2.73
CA LEU A 346 -1.23 -11.83 2.77
C LEU A 346 -0.85 -10.74 3.78
N THR A 347 0.39 -10.82 4.30
CA THR A 347 0.86 -10.05 5.46
C THR A 347 2.29 -9.62 5.33
#